data_AF-E1YCW9-F1
#
_entry.id   AF-E1YCW9-F1
#
_cell.length_a   1.000
_cell.length_b   1.000
_cell.length_c   1.000
_cell.angle_alpha   90.00
_cell.angle_beta   90.00
_cell.angle_gamma   90.00
#
_symmetry.space_group_name_H-M   'P 1'
#
loop_
_entity.id
_entity.type
_entity.pdbx_description
1 polymer ?
#
loop_
_entity_poly.entity_id
_entity_poly.type
_entity_poly.pdbx_seq_one_letter_code
_entity_poly.pdbx_strand_id
1 'polypeptide(L)'
;MTTLKNGQEEQDFRSRSYYDIPSQEIIESMSDIELAELQLKYQPDNPGAIVVQNEWRRREKIEQHKLSKNLVKSQNKTAIVASAFGIIGTIVGAILTVILTKILK
;
A
#
# COMPACT_ATOMS: atom_id res chain seq x y z
N MET A 1 -34.30 11.36 -8.17
CA MET A 1 -33.65 10.02 -8.16
C MET A 1 -32.81 9.93 -6.88
N THR A 2 -33.46 9.85 -5.72
CA THR A 2 -32.84 10.02 -4.39
C THR A 2 -33.29 8.96 -3.39
N THR A 3 -34.28 8.14 -3.75
CA THR A 3 -34.93 7.18 -2.84
C THR A 3 -34.13 5.89 -2.63
N LEU A 4 -33.25 5.52 -3.56
CA LEU A 4 -32.48 4.27 -3.48
C LEU A 4 -31.36 4.30 -2.43
N LYS A 5 -30.76 5.49 -2.19
CA LYS A 5 -29.67 5.66 -1.21
C LYS A 5 -30.16 5.49 0.24
N ASN A 6 -31.32 6.06 0.56
CA ASN A 6 -31.92 5.97 1.89
C ASN A 6 -32.27 4.52 2.28
N GLY A 7 -32.77 3.71 1.35
CA GLY A 7 -33.14 2.33 1.64
C GLY A 7 -31.94 1.42 1.94
N GLN A 8 -30.83 1.62 1.25
CA GLN A 8 -29.59 0.85 1.49
C GLN A 8 -28.92 1.25 2.80
N GLU A 9 -28.86 2.55 3.12
CA GLU A 9 -28.30 3.03 4.38
C GLU A 9 -29.15 2.60 5.59
N GLU A 10 -30.48 2.59 5.46
CA GLU A 10 -31.36 2.12 6.53
C GLU A 10 -31.29 0.59 6.73
N GLN A 11 -31.11 -0.17 5.65
CA GLN A 11 -30.93 -1.63 5.73
C GLN A 11 -29.54 -2.00 6.28
N ASP A 12 -28.49 -1.27 5.90
CA ASP A 12 -27.15 -1.39 6.49
C ASP A 12 -27.19 -1.06 7.99
N PHE A 13 -27.84 0.03 8.39
CA PHE A 13 -28.05 0.39 9.79
C PHE A 13 -28.79 -0.71 10.57
N ARG A 14 -29.93 -1.20 10.05
CA ARG A 14 -30.72 -2.25 10.72
C ARG A 14 -29.95 -3.57 10.88
N SER A 15 -29.19 -3.97 9.86
CA SER A 15 -28.36 -5.18 9.95
C SER A 15 -27.21 -5.00 10.94
N ARG A 16 -26.56 -3.83 10.98
CA ARG A 16 -25.52 -3.52 11.99
C ARG A 16 -26.06 -3.50 13.41
N SER A 17 -27.24 -2.89 13.63
CA SER A 17 -27.90 -2.88 14.95
C SER A 17 -28.33 -4.26 15.42
N TYR A 18 -28.68 -5.16 14.51
CA TYR A 18 -29.08 -6.54 14.86
C TYR A 18 -27.89 -7.40 15.30
N TYR A 19 -26.70 -7.14 14.76
CA TYR A 19 -25.48 -7.92 15.02
C TYR A 19 -24.48 -7.20 15.95
N ASP A 20 -24.87 -6.08 16.58
CA ASP A 20 -23.98 -5.22 17.38
C ASP A 20 -22.66 -4.90 16.65
N ILE A 21 -22.77 -4.52 15.38
CA ILE A 21 -21.61 -4.14 14.55
C ILE A 21 -21.35 -2.64 14.74
N PRO A 22 -20.15 -2.24 15.22
CA PRO A 22 -19.81 -0.83 15.35
C PRO A 22 -19.92 -0.09 14.00
N SER A 23 -20.10 1.22 14.05
CA SER A 23 -20.08 2.03 12.82
C SER A 23 -18.71 1.97 12.15
N GLN A 24 -18.68 2.22 10.84
CA GLN A 24 -17.44 2.23 10.07
C GLN A 24 -16.41 3.21 10.65
N GLU A 25 -16.84 4.39 11.11
CA GLU A 25 -15.98 5.41 11.73
C GLU A 25 -15.30 4.91 13.02
N ILE A 26 -16.02 4.11 13.82
CA ILE A 26 -15.44 3.51 15.03
C ILE A 26 -14.40 2.46 14.62
N ILE A 27 -14.73 1.59 13.66
CA ILE A 27 -13.84 0.52 13.19
C ILE A 27 -12.54 1.07 12.59
N GLU A 28 -12.61 2.19 11.87
CA GLU A 28 -11.43 2.86 11.30
C GLU A 28 -10.52 3.50 12.36
N SER A 29 -11.07 3.86 13.52
CA SER A 29 -10.30 4.45 14.63
C SER A 29 -9.79 3.42 15.64
N MET A 30 -10.26 2.17 15.59
CA MET A 30 -9.77 1.07 16.42
C MET A 30 -8.29 0.76 16.16
N SER A 31 -7.55 0.45 17.22
CA SER A 31 -6.23 -0.15 17.12
C SER A 31 -6.28 -1.55 16.50
N ASP A 32 -5.14 -2.06 16.04
CA ASP A 32 -5.04 -3.42 15.48
C ASP A 32 -5.47 -4.50 16.49
N ILE A 33 -5.22 -4.27 17.78
CA ILE A 33 -5.60 -5.18 18.86
C ILE A 33 -7.13 -5.20 19.01
N GLU A 34 -7.75 -4.04 19.10
CA GLU A 34 -9.22 -3.94 19.22
C GLU A 34 -9.92 -4.51 17.98
N LEU A 35 -9.37 -4.30 16.79
CA LEU A 35 -9.90 -4.86 15.56
C LEU A 35 -9.77 -6.39 15.52
N ALA A 36 -8.68 -6.96 16.06
CA ALA A 36 -8.49 -8.40 16.18
C ALA A 36 -9.45 -9.02 17.22
N GLU A 37 -9.64 -8.36 18.37
CA GLU A 37 -10.63 -8.78 19.37
C GLU A 37 -12.05 -8.78 18.78
N LEU A 38 -12.38 -7.73 18.01
CA LEU A 38 -13.64 -7.63 17.30
C LEU A 38 -13.82 -8.77 16.28
N GLN A 39 -12.74 -9.17 15.58
CA GLN A 39 -12.75 -10.32 14.68
C GLN A 39 -13.06 -11.63 15.40
N LEU A 40 -12.51 -11.83 16.61
CA LEU A 40 -12.75 -13.04 17.41
C LEU A 40 -14.19 -13.12 17.92
N LYS A 41 -14.86 -11.97 18.10
CA LYS A 41 -16.25 -11.89 18.54
C LYS A 41 -17.24 -12.33 17.45
N TYR A 42 -16.90 -12.17 16.18
CA TYR A 42 -17.79 -12.48 15.07
C TYR A 42 -17.55 -13.87 14.49
N GLN A 43 -18.64 -14.60 14.29
CA GLN A 43 -18.60 -15.85 13.52
C GLN A 43 -18.34 -15.55 12.03
N PRO A 44 -17.75 -16.49 11.26
CA PRO A 44 -17.38 -16.26 9.86
C PRO A 44 -18.54 -15.87 8.93
N ASP A 45 -19.76 -16.25 9.29
CA ASP A 45 -21.02 -15.97 8.59
C ASP A 45 -21.73 -14.70 9.08
N ASN A 46 -21.16 -14.01 10.08
CA ASN A 46 -21.69 -12.75 10.60
C ASN A 46 -21.28 -11.57 9.69
N PRO A 47 -22.19 -10.65 9.33
CA PRO A 47 -21.85 -9.45 8.57
C PRO A 47 -20.72 -8.61 9.19
N GLY A 48 -20.56 -8.64 10.52
CA GLY A 48 -19.47 -7.98 11.25
C GLY A 48 -18.10 -8.54 10.88
N ALA A 49 -17.99 -9.84 10.61
CA ALA A 49 -16.75 -10.45 10.13
C ALA A 49 -16.34 -9.88 8.76
N ILE A 50 -17.30 -9.63 7.87
CA ILE A 50 -17.05 -9.03 6.55
C ILE A 50 -16.52 -7.60 6.71
N VAL A 51 -17.12 -6.80 7.61
CA VAL A 51 -16.69 -5.42 7.87
C VAL A 51 -15.27 -5.39 8.42
N VAL A 52 -14.95 -6.24 9.40
CA VAL A 52 -13.60 -6.33 9.98
C VAL A 52 -12.57 -6.80 8.95
N GLN A 53 -12.90 -7.81 8.14
CA GLN A 53 -12.01 -8.25 7.05
C GLN A 53 -11.74 -7.15 6.01
N ASN A 54 -12.75 -6.36 5.67
CA ASN A 54 -12.59 -5.24 4.75
C ASN A 54 -11.67 -4.16 5.32
N GLU A 55 -11.75 -3.90 6.62
CA GLU A 55 -10.86 -2.96 7.29
C GLU A 55 -9.40 -3.45 7.30
N TRP A 56 -9.16 -4.74 7.60
CA TRP A 56 -7.82 -5.33 7.48
C TRP A 56 -7.23 -5.17 6.08
N ARG A 57 -8.04 -5.45 5.04
CA ARG A 57 -7.63 -5.28 3.65
C ARG A 57 -7.31 -3.81 3.31
N ARG A 58 -8.07 -2.86 3.86
CA ARG A 58 -7.82 -1.42 3.68
C ARG A 58 -6.47 -1.04 4.30
N ARG A 59 -6.17 -1.49 5.52
CA ARG A 59 -4.89 -1.24 6.20
C ARG A 59 -3.71 -1.80 5.43
N GLU A 60 -3.80 -3.06 4.99
CA GLU A 60 -2.77 -3.70 4.17
C GLU A 60 -2.49 -2.91 2.88
N LYS A 61 -3.53 -2.46 2.18
CA LYS A 61 -3.38 -1.66 0.96
C LYS A 61 -2.69 -0.32 1.21
N ILE A 62 -2.98 0.34 2.34
CA ILE A 62 -2.32 1.59 2.73
C ILE A 62 -0.84 1.35 3.02
N GLU A 63 -0.51 0.26 3.72
CA GLU A 63 0.88 -0.10 3.99
C GLU A 63 1.66 -0.44 2.72
N GLN A 64 1.10 -1.26 1.84
CA GLN A 64 1.69 -1.56 0.53
C GLN A 64 1.92 -0.29 -0.30
N HIS A 65 0.98 0.67 -0.25
CA HIS A 65 1.14 1.94 -0.94
C HIS A 65 2.26 2.80 -0.33
N LYS A 66 2.40 2.83 0.99
CA LYS A 66 3.53 3.49 1.67
C LYS A 66 4.86 2.83 1.31
N LEU A 67 4.90 1.50 1.30
CA LEU A 67 6.10 0.73 0.99
C LEU A 67 6.54 0.95 -0.46
N SER A 68 5.63 0.86 -1.42
CA SER A 68 5.91 1.13 -2.84
C SER A 68 6.39 2.56 -3.08
N LYS A 69 5.79 3.56 -2.44
CA LYS A 69 6.24 4.95 -2.52
C LYS A 69 7.67 5.14 -1.99
N ASN A 70 8.03 4.43 -0.91
CA ASN A 70 9.39 4.46 -0.36
C ASN A 70 10.39 3.72 -1.26
N LEU A 71 9.98 2.60 -1.86
CA LEU A 71 10.80 1.86 -2.83
C LEU A 71 11.08 2.68 -4.08
N VAL A 72 10.08 3.37 -4.64
CA VAL A 72 10.26 4.27 -5.81
C VAL A 72 11.21 5.42 -5.49
N LYS A 73 11.10 6.02 -4.29
CA LYS A 73 12.05 7.05 -3.83
C LYS A 73 13.47 6.51 -3.71
N SER A 74 13.64 5.26 -3.31
CA SER A 74 14.95 4.61 -3.21
C SER A 74 15.54 4.29 -4.59
N GLN A 75 14.72 3.74 -5.50
CA GLN A 75 15.13 3.39 -6.86
C GLN A 75 15.58 4.61 -7.68
N ASN A 76 14.94 5.76 -7.51
CA ASN A 76 15.37 7.00 -8.17
C ASN A 76 16.77 7.44 -7.75
N LYS A 77 17.16 7.23 -6.48
CA LYS A 77 18.51 7.55 -6.01
C LYS A 77 19.55 6.62 -6.63
N THR A 78 19.27 5.32 -6.69
CA THR A 78 20.18 4.34 -7.30
C THR A 78 20.31 4.51 -8.82
N ALA A 79 19.23 4.88 -9.51
CA ALA A 79 19.26 5.12 -10.96
C ALA A 79 20.13 6.33 -11.32
N ILE A 80 20.03 7.43 -10.56
CA ILE A 80 20.87 8.62 -10.77
C ILE A 80 22.35 8.26 -10.55
N VAL A 81 22.67 7.55 -9.47
CA VAL A 81 24.05 7.12 -9.18
C VAL A 81 24.58 6.19 -10.27
N ALA A 82 23.81 5.18 -10.69
CA ALA A 82 24.21 4.27 -11.76
C ALA A 82 24.47 4.99 -13.09
N SER A 83 23.64 5.98 -13.45
CA SER A 83 23.83 6.78 -14.67
C SER A 83 25.12 7.59 -14.64
N ALA A 84 25.47 8.18 -13.49
CA ALA A 84 26.71 8.92 -13.31
C ALA A 84 27.94 8.01 -13.44
N PHE A 85 27.91 6.82 -12.83
CA PHE A 85 28.99 5.84 -12.96
C PHE A 85 29.16 5.32 -14.39
N GLY A 86 28.06 5.11 -15.13
CA GLY A 86 28.11 4.70 -16.54
C GLY A 86 28.81 5.72 -17.45
N ILE A 87 28.52 7.01 -17.25
CA ILE A 87 29.16 8.09 -18.01
C ILE A 87 30.66 8.17 -17.70
N ILE A 88 31.04 8.13 -16.42
CA ILE A 88 32.45 8.15 -15.99
C ILE A 88 33.20 6.95 -16.56
N GLY A 89 32.62 5.74 -16.47
CA GLY A 89 33.23 4.53 -17.01
C GLY A 89 33.48 4.61 -18.52
N THR A 90 32.55 5.19 -19.28
CA THR A 90 32.68 5.36 -20.73
C THR A 90 33.80 6.34 -21.08
N ILE A 91 33.91 7.46 -20.35
CA ILE A 91 34.97 8.46 -20.55
C ILE A 91 36.34 7.86 -20.25
N VAL A 92 36.49 7.17 -19.13
CA VAL A 92 37.76 6.53 -18.73
C VAL A 92 38.16 5.45 -19.73
N GLY A 93 37.21 4.61 -20.17
CA GLY A 93 37.46 3.58 -21.17
C GLY A 93 37.92 4.16 -22.51
N ALA A 94 37.31 5.25 -22.97
CA ALA A 94 37.71 5.93 -24.20
C ALA A 94 39.13 6.50 -24.11
N ILE A 95 39.48 7.15 -22.99
CA ILE A 95 40.81 7.72 -22.76
C ILE A 95 41.89 6.62 -22.75
N LEU A 96 41.65 5.53 -22.03
CA LEU A 96 42.58 4.39 -21.99
C LEU A 96 42.78 3.78 -23.38
N THR A 97 41.70 3.64 -24.15
CA THR A 97 41.76 3.10 -25.52
C THR A 97 42.61 3.99 -26.43
N VAL A 98 42.46 5.32 -26.35
CA VAL A 98 43.28 6.27 -27.12
C VAL A 98 44.76 6.22 -26.72
N ILE A 99 45.06 6.07 -25.43
CA ILE A 99 46.45 5.95 -24.94
C ILE A 99 47.09 4.65 -25.43
N LEU A 100 46.41 3.51 -25.26
CA LEU A 100 46.88 2.21 -25.71
C LEU A 100 47.13 2.18 -27.22
N THR A 101 46.21 2.74 -28.01
CA THR A 101 46.33 2.80 -29.47
C THR A 101 47.52 3.68 -29.93
N LYS A 102 47.93 4.67 -29.13
CA LYS A 102 49.11 5.51 -29.40
C LYS A 102 50.44 4.87 -29.01
N ILE A 103 50.45 3.92 -28.08
CA ILE A 103 51.68 3.24 -27.61
C ILE A 103 51.99 2.01 -28.48
N LEU A 104 50.96 1.33 -29.01
CA LEU A 104 51.08 0.14 -29.85
C LEU A 104 51.35 0.44 -31.34
N LYS A 105 51.48 1.72 -31.72
CA LYS A 105 51.69 2.18 -33.10
C LYS A 105 52.99 2.94 -33.20
#